data_AF-A0A9P6B147-F1
#
_entry.id   AF-A0A9P6B147-F1
#
_cell.length_a   1.000
_cell.length_b   1.000
_cell.length_c   1.000
_cell.angle_alpha   90.00
_cell.angle_beta   90.00
_cell.angle_gamma   90.00
#
_symmetry.space_group_name_H-M   'P 1'
#
loop_
_entity.id
_entity.type
_entity.pdbx_description
1 polymer ?
#
loop_
_entity_poly.entity_id
_entity_poly.type
_entity_poly.pdbx_seq_one_letter_code
_entity_poly.pdbx_strand_id
1 'polypeptide(L)'
;MSILNNITTCLSKKNLVAIASLEEIAAEKEAAVLEAERKEIEKQERERKAKEARDMKERKKELAQQAWAEKAHLAQVEKDAKAVERTAAKEAKLCAKAEIAAARATGKTVTGRKRKVSEIEKGDKDKENEGSRGGSPPKQRRTQSLQPVVSSPQQSILQHSPHHQPQPRPWPRP
;
A
#
# COMPACT_ATOMS: atom_id res chain seq x y z
N MET A 1 7.55 57.18 70.39
CA MET A 1 7.34 56.70 69.01
C MET A 1 6.61 57.76 68.22
N SER A 2 7.15 58.22 67.09
CA SER A 2 6.63 59.40 66.38
C SER A 2 5.52 59.03 65.38
N ILE A 3 4.62 59.98 65.12
CA ILE A 3 3.54 59.89 64.12
C ILE A 3 4.10 59.53 62.73
N LEU A 4 5.32 59.96 62.41
CA LEU A 4 6.02 59.65 61.16
C LEU A 4 6.20 58.13 60.96
N ASN A 5 6.59 57.39 62.00
CA ASN A 5 6.77 55.93 61.89
C ASN A 5 5.45 55.20 61.58
N ASN A 6 4.32 55.67 62.10
CA ASN A 6 3.01 55.07 61.79
C ASN A 6 2.59 55.34 60.34
N ILE A 7 2.84 56.55 59.82
CA ILE A 7 2.55 56.90 58.42
C ILE A 7 3.37 56.03 57.47
N THR A 8 4.69 55.91 57.71
CA THR A 8 5.57 55.08 56.87
C THR A 8 5.17 53.61 56.88
N THR A 9 4.80 53.07 58.04
CA THR A 9 4.33 51.68 58.15
C THR A 9 3.02 51.46 57.40
N CYS A 10 2.08 52.40 57.47
CA CYS A 10 0.82 52.32 56.75
C CYS A 10 1.00 52.43 55.23
N LEU A 11 1.89 53.31 54.76
CA LEU A 11 2.21 53.44 53.32
C LEU A 11 2.91 52.20 52.79
N SER A 12 3.87 51.64 53.55
CA SER A 12 4.57 50.40 53.18
C SER A 12 3.60 49.21 53.08
N LYS A 13 2.68 49.06 54.03
CA LYS A 13 1.67 47.99 53.99
C LYS A 13 0.72 48.11 52.79
N LYS A 14 0.27 49.32 52.46
CA LYS A 14 -0.60 49.54 51.29
C LYS A 14 0.11 49.21 49.98
N ASN A 15 1.39 49.56 49.85
CA ASN A 15 2.17 49.22 48.65
C ASN A 15 2.40 47.71 48.52
N LEU A 16 2.70 47.01 49.62
CA LEU A 16 2.88 45.55 49.58
C LEU A 16 1.60 44.81 49.17
N VAL A 17 0.43 45.25 49.66
CA VAL A 17 -0.86 44.67 49.27
C VAL A 17 -1.20 44.97 47.80
N ALA A 18 -0.90 46.19 47.32
CA ALA A 18 -1.11 46.54 45.92
C ALA A 18 -0.23 45.72 44.97
N ILE A 19 1.03 45.48 45.34
CA ILE A 19 1.96 44.65 44.55
C ILE A 19 1.47 43.20 44.48
N ALA A 20 1.10 42.60 45.63
CA ALA A 20 0.60 41.23 45.68
C ALA A 20 -0.68 41.05 44.83
N SER A 21 -1.58 42.04 44.86
CA SER A 21 -2.80 42.01 44.03
C SER A 21 -2.50 42.13 42.53
N LEU A 22 -1.48 42.90 42.13
CA LEU A 22 -1.08 43.00 40.73
C LEU A 22 -0.37 41.72 40.24
N GLU A 23 0.43 41.08 41.09
CA GLU A 23 1.08 39.79 40.78
C GLU A 23 0.04 38.67 40.60
N GLU A 24 -0.99 38.63 41.44
CA GLU A 24 -2.09 37.67 41.31
C GLU A 24 -2.86 37.86 39.99
N ILE A 25 -3.21 39.11 39.65
CA ILE A 25 -3.88 39.43 38.38
C ILE A 25 -2.98 39.07 37.18
N ALA A 26 -1.68 39.34 37.26
CA ALA A 26 -0.74 38.99 36.19
C ALA A 26 -0.65 37.48 35.98
N ALA A 27 -0.55 36.71 37.07
CA ALA A 27 -0.51 35.25 37.02
C ALA A 27 -1.80 34.64 36.45
N GLU A 28 -2.96 35.17 36.82
CA GLU A 28 -4.26 34.73 36.27
C GLU A 28 -4.36 35.01 34.77
N LYS A 29 -3.89 36.18 34.31
CA LYS A 29 -3.90 36.54 32.88
C LYS A 29 -2.95 35.67 32.08
N GLU A 30 -1.75 35.40 32.60
CA GLU A 30 -0.78 34.51 31.97
C GLU A 30 -1.33 33.08 31.86
N ALA A 31 -1.94 32.56 32.92
CA ALA A 31 -2.59 31.25 32.91
C ALA A 31 -3.71 31.16 31.86
N ALA A 32 -4.53 32.20 31.73
CA ALA A 32 -5.60 32.26 30.74
C ALA A 32 -5.06 32.28 29.29
N VAL A 33 -3.97 33.01 29.03
CA VAL A 33 -3.31 33.03 27.72
C VAL A 33 -2.72 31.66 27.39
N LEU A 34 -2.01 31.03 28.32
CA LEU A 34 -1.42 29.71 28.12
C LEU A 34 -2.49 28.63 27.89
N GLU A 35 -3.64 28.72 28.56
CA GLU A 35 -4.75 27.79 28.32
C GLU A 35 -5.38 27.99 26.93
N ALA A 36 -5.54 29.24 26.49
CA ALA A 36 -6.04 29.55 25.15
C ALA A 36 -5.09 29.03 24.06
N GLU A 37 -3.78 29.22 24.23
CA GLU A 37 -2.77 28.69 23.31
C GLU A 37 -2.76 27.16 23.27
N ARG A 38 -2.87 26.49 24.42
CA ARG A 38 -2.97 25.02 24.48
C ARG A 38 -4.19 24.50 23.72
N LYS A 39 -5.35 25.15 23.88
CA LYS A 39 -6.58 24.79 23.16
C LYS A 39 -6.44 24.99 21.65
N GLU A 40 -5.77 26.05 21.22
CA GLU A 40 -5.53 26.31 19.79
C GLU A 40 -4.55 25.27 19.20
N ILE A 41 -3.48 24.93 19.90
CA ILE A 41 -2.55 23.86 19.48
C ILE A 41 -3.27 22.52 19.36
N GLU A 42 -4.11 22.15 20.35
CA GLU A 42 -4.89 20.92 20.31
C GLU A 42 -5.86 20.90 19.12
N LYS A 43 -6.53 22.02 18.85
CA LYS A 43 -7.42 22.16 17.69
C LYS A 43 -6.66 21.96 16.38
N GLN A 44 -5.51 22.60 16.20
CA GLN A 44 -4.67 22.44 15.01
C GLN A 44 -4.17 20.99 14.85
N GLU A 45 -3.82 20.32 15.94
CA GLU A 45 -3.42 18.91 15.90
C GLU A 45 -4.57 18.00 15.45
N ARG A 46 -5.79 18.24 15.95
CA ARG A 46 -6.99 17.50 15.53
C ARG A 46 -7.30 17.74 14.05
N GLU A 47 -7.19 18.98 13.57
CA GLU A 47 -7.38 19.32 12.16
C GLU A 47 -6.33 18.64 11.27
N ARG A 48 -5.06 18.66 11.68
CA ARG A 48 -3.97 17.96 10.99
C ARG A 48 -4.22 16.45 10.92
N LYS A 49 -4.57 15.80 12.03
CA LYS A 49 -4.90 14.37 12.06
C LYS A 49 -6.11 14.04 11.18
N ALA A 50 -7.12 14.89 11.19
CA ALA A 50 -8.30 14.71 10.33
C ALA A 50 -7.95 14.82 8.84
N LYS A 51 -7.05 15.75 8.47
CA LYS A 51 -6.53 15.88 7.11
C LYS A 51 -5.70 14.66 6.71
N GLU A 52 -4.73 14.26 7.52
CA GLU A 52 -3.90 13.07 7.27
C GLU A 52 -4.75 11.79 7.09
N ALA A 53 -5.83 11.64 7.87
CA ALA A 53 -6.76 10.53 7.72
C ALA A 53 -7.55 10.57 6.39
N ARG A 54 -7.93 11.76 5.92
CA ARG A 54 -8.59 11.94 4.62
C ARG A 54 -7.63 11.63 3.47
N ASP A 55 -6.41 12.15 3.53
CA ASP A 55 -5.38 11.94 2.53
C ASP A 55 -5.01 10.45 2.42
N MET A 56 -4.88 9.74 3.55
CA MET A 56 -4.65 8.29 3.56
C MET A 56 -5.83 7.50 2.98
N LYS A 57 -7.06 7.94 3.23
CA LYS A 57 -8.26 7.32 2.65
C LYS A 57 -8.30 7.50 1.14
N GLU A 58 -7.93 8.68 0.65
CA GLU A 58 -7.84 8.97 -0.78
C GLU A 58 -6.75 8.14 -1.46
N ARG A 59 -5.53 8.15 -0.91
CA ARG A 59 -4.41 7.32 -1.38
C ARG A 59 -4.77 5.84 -1.43
N LYS A 60 -5.52 5.32 -0.44
CA LYS A 60 -6.00 3.93 -0.45
C LYS A 60 -6.95 3.65 -1.61
N LYS A 61 -7.81 4.61 -1.98
CA LYS A 61 -8.70 4.48 -3.14
C LYS A 61 -7.91 4.48 -4.43
N GLU A 62 -6.94 5.37 -4.58
CA GLU A 62 -6.06 5.43 -5.76
C GLU A 62 -5.29 4.12 -5.94
N LEU A 63 -4.68 3.60 -4.87
CA LEU A 63 -3.98 2.31 -4.92
C LEU A 63 -4.91 1.16 -5.30
N ALA A 64 -6.15 1.15 -4.79
CA ALA A 64 -7.13 0.15 -5.17
C ALA A 64 -7.49 0.25 -6.66
N GLN A 65 -7.68 1.46 -7.18
CA GLN A 65 -7.95 1.69 -8.61
C GLN A 65 -6.77 1.27 -9.49
N GLN A 66 -5.54 1.60 -9.08
CA GLN A 66 -4.31 1.17 -9.78
C GLN A 66 -4.20 -0.34 -9.81
N ALA A 67 -4.43 -1.03 -8.69
CA ALA A 67 -4.40 -2.49 -8.64
C ALA A 67 -5.46 -3.14 -9.54
N TRP A 68 -6.65 -2.53 -9.65
CA TRP A 68 -7.68 -3.00 -10.58
C TRP A 68 -7.28 -2.79 -12.04
N ALA A 69 -6.72 -1.63 -12.37
CA ALA A 69 -6.22 -1.35 -13.72
C ALA A 69 -5.06 -2.28 -14.11
N GLU A 70 -4.12 -2.52 -13.19
CA GLU A 70 -2.99 -3.44 -13.39
C GLU A 70 -3.48 -4.88 -13.59
N LYS A 71 -4.45 -5.34 -12.80
CA LYS A 71 -5.05 -6.67 -12.97
C LYS A 71 -5.73 -6.81 -14.33
N ALA A 72 -6.43 -5.77 -14.80
CA ALA A 72 -7.04 -5.77 -16.12
C ALA A 72 -5.98 -5.82 -17.23
N HIS A 73 -4.89 -5.06 -17.08
CA HIS A 73 -3.76 -5.07 -18.01
C HIS A 73 -3.07 -6.45 -18.05
N LEU A 74 -2.78 -7.05 -16.90
CA LEU A 74 -2.20 -8.39 -16.83
C LEU A 74 -3.09 -9.44 -17.51
N ALA A 75 -4.41 -9.39 -17.28
CA ALA A 75 -5.35 -10.28 -17.94
C ALA A 75 -5.36 -10.10 -19.47
N GLN A 76 -5.12 -8.89 -19.97
CA GLN A 76 -4.98 -8.62 -21.40
C GLN A 76 -3.66 -9.17 -21.95
N VAL A 77 -2.54 -8.91 -21.27
CA VAL A 77 -1.23 -9.45 -21.63
C VAL A 77 -1.25 -10.98 -21.68
N GLU A 78 -1.92 -11.63 -20.75
CA GLU A 78 -2.10 -13.10 -20.77
C GLU A 78 -2.90 -13.59 -21.97
N LYS A 79 -3.95 -12.86 -22.39
CA LYS A 79 -4.70 -13.20 -23.61
C LYS A 79 -3.83 -13.05 -24.86
N ASP A 80 -3.06 -11.98 -24.93
CA ASP A 80 -2.19 -11.71 -26.07
C ASP A 80 -1.06 -12.73 -26.15
N ALA A 81 -0.46 -13.10 -25.00
CA ALA A 81 0.52 -14.18 -24.92
C ALA A 81 -0.05 -15.51 -25.45
N LYS A 82 -1.27 -15.88 -25.04
CA LYS A 82 -1.95 -17.09 -25.56
C LYS A 82 -2.25 -17.00 -27.06
N ALA A 83 -2.54 -15.81 -27.58
CA ALA A 83 -2.73 -15.60 -29.01
C ALA A 83 -1.40 -15.84 -29.76
N VAL A 84 -0.29 -15.31 -29.24
CA VAL A 84 1.06 -15.52 -29.80
C VAL A 84 1.46 -16.99 -29.74
N GLU A 85 1.19 -17.69 -28.65
CA GLU A 85 1.44 -19.14 -28.55
C GLU A 85 0.68 -19.91 -29.63
N ARG A 86 -0.59 -19.57 -29.88
CA ARG A 86 -1.40 -20.18 -30.94
C ARG A 86 -0.85 -19.86 -32.34
N THR A 87 -0.36 -18.65 -32.59
CA THR A 87 0.24 -18.31 -33.88
C THR A 87 1.56 -19.03 -34.09
N ALA A 88 2.42 -19.09 -33.06
CA ALA A 88 3.67 -19.84 -33.09
C ALA A 88 3.43 -21.35 -33.35
N ALA A 89 2.39 -21.93 -32.74
CA ALA A 89 2.01 -23.32 -32.99
C ALA A 89 1.56 -23.56 -34.44
N LYS A 90 0.77 -22.64 -35.03
CA LYS A 90 0.37 -22.72 -36.44
C LYS A 90 1.58 -22.63 -37.37
N GLU A 91 2.49 -21.71 -37.10
CA GLU A 91 3.72 -21.53 -37.87
C GLU A 91 4.60 -22.79 -37.81
N ALA A 92 4.81 -23.36 -36.61
CA ALA A 92 5.56 -24.59 -36.44
C ALA A 92 4.98 -25.77 -37.26
N LYS A 93 3.64 -25.89 -37.33
CA LYS A 93 2.97 -26.89 -38.18
C LYS A 93 3.25 -26.66 -39.67
N LEU A 94 3.22 -25.41 -40.12
CA LEU A 94 3.52 -25.07 -41.52
C LEU A 94 4.98 -25.39 -41.86
N CYS A 95 5.93 -25.05 -40.98
CA CYS A 95 7.34 -25.40 -41.14
C CYS A 95 7.54 -26.92 -41.19
N ALA A 96 6.94 -27.68 -40.28
CA ALA A 96 7.05 -29.14 -40.28
C ALA A 96 6.48 -29.77 -41.56
N LYS A 97 5.37 -29.22 -42.09
CA LYS A 97 4.79 -29.66 -43.37
C LYS A 97 5.73 -29.36 -44.55
N ALA A 98 6.37 -28.19 -44.56
CA ALA A 98 7.37 -27.81 -45.57
C ALA A 98 8.59 -28.74 -45.52
N GLU A 99 9.10 -29.06 -44.32
CA GLU A 99 10.22 -29.99 -44.15
C GLU A 99 9.91 -31.40 -44.67
N ILE A 100 8.67 -31.88 -44.49
CA ILE A 100 8.26 -33.19 -45.02
C ILE A 100 8.12 -33.15 -46.55
N ALA A 101 7.60 -32.05 -47.12
CA ALA A 101 7.54 -31.89 -48.57
C ALA A 101 8.95 -31.89 -49.20
N ALA A 102 9.90 -31.17 -48.59
CA ALA A 102 11.30 -31.15 -49.03
C ALA A 102 11.98 -32.52 -48.90
N ALA A 103 11.71 -33.26 -47.80
CA ALA A 103 12.24 -34.62 -47.62
C ALA A 103 11.68 -35.62 -48.65
N ARG A 104 10.40 -35.49 -49.04
CA ARG A 104 9.79 -36.30 -50.12
C ARG A 104 10.42 -36.01 -51.48
N ALA A 105 10.68 -34.75 -51.80
CA ALA A 105 11.32 -34.36 -53.06
C ALA A 105 12.74 -34.92 -53.22
N THR A 106 13.44 -35.18 -52.11
CA THR A 106 14.83 -35.69 -52.09
C THR A 106 14.94 -37.21 -51.92
N GLY A 107 13.83 -37.95 -51.88
CA GLY A 107 13.82 -39.41 -51.81
C GLY A 107 14.26 -40.03 -50.47
N LYS A 108 14.49 -39.23 -49.41
CA LYS A 108 14.87 -39.73 -48.08
C LYS A 108 13.64 -40.29 -47.34
N THR A 109 13.69 -41.54 -46.88
CA THR A 109 12.59 -42.24 -46.21
C THR A 109 12.10 -41.54 -44.92
N VAL A 110 10.82 -41.18 -44.90
CA VAL A 110 10.14 -40.36 -43.86
C VAL A 110 9.60 -41.22 -42.69
N THR A 111 10.29 -42.28 -42.28
CA THR A 111 9.80 -43.22 -41.26
C THR A 111 9.99 -42.72 -39.82
N GLY A 112 11.03 -41.92 -39.55
CA GLY A 112 11.24 -41.28 -38.25
C GLY A 112 10.42 -39.99 -38.05
N ARG A 113 10.14 -39.24 -39.13
CA ARG A 113 9.60 -37.87 -39.06
C ARG A 113 8.06 -37.80 -38.96
N LYS A 114 7.32 -38.81 -39.43
CA LYS A 114 5.85 -38.88 -39.29
C LYS A 114 5.41 -38.97 -37.82
N ARG A 115 6.17 -39.66 -36.97
CA ARG A 115 5.86 -39.81 -35.53
C ARG A 115 5.86 -38.46 -34.79
N LYS A 116 6.82 -37.58 -35.11
CA LYS A 116 6.94 -36.25 -34.50
C LYS A 116 5.76 -35.33 -34.85
N VAL A 117 5.17 -35.45 -36.05
CA VAL A 117 3.99 -34.66 -36.44
C VAL A 117 2.74 -35.11 -35.68
N SER A 118 2.57 -36.42 -35.48
CA SER A 118 1.43 -36.97 -34.75
C SER A 118 1.46 -36.67 -33.24
N GLU A 119 2.64 -36.56 -32.63
CA GLU A 119 2.77 -36.13 -31.22
C GLU A 119 2.36 -34.66 -31.02
N ILE A 120 2.74 -33.78 -31.96
CA ILE A 120 2.37 -32.35 -31.91
C ILE A 120 0.85 -32.16 -32.08
N GLU A 121 0.20 -32.96 -32.93
CA GLU A 121 -1.26 -32.90 -33.14
C GLU A 121 -2.07 -33.38 -31.94
N LYS A 122 -1.53 -34.31 -31.14
CA LYS A 122 -2.17 -34.83 -29.93
C LYS A 122 -2.15 -33.82 -28.79
N GLY A 123 -1.02 -33.13 -28.59
CA GLY A 123 -0.87 -32.12 -27.54
C GLY A 123 -1.76 -30.87 -27.69
N ASP A 124 -2.12 -30.50 -28.92
CA ASP A 124 -3.02 -29.36 -29.17
C ASP A 124 -4.47 -29.63 -28.73
N LYS A 125 -4.97 -30.86 -28.92
CA LYS A 125 -6.34 -31.23 -28.51
C LYS A 125 -6.51 -31.25 -26.99
N ASP A 126 -5.45 -31.57 -26.27
CA ASP A 126 -5.46 -31.59 -24.81
C ASP A 126 -5.49 -30.17 -24.23
N LYS A 127 -4.81 -29.19 -24.87
CA LYS A 127 -4.81 -27.78 -24.43
C LYS A 127 -6.11 -27.03 -24.71
N GLU A 128 -6.82 -27.35 -25.80
CA GLU A 128 -8.15 -26.77 -26.06
C GLU A 128 -9.19 -27.21 -25.03
N ASN A 129 -9.01 -28.37 -24.38
CA ASN A 129 -9.91 -28.89 -23.35
C ASN A 129 -9.71 -28.28 -21.95
N GLU A 130 -8.52 -27.78 -21.61
CA GLU A 130 -8.26 -27.19 -20.29
C GLU A 130 -8.83 -25.76 -20.15
N GLY A 131 -8.89 -25.00 -21.24
CA GLY A 131 -9.44 -23.64 -21.23
C GLY A 131 -10.96 -23.56 -20.94
N SER A 132 -11.69 -24.64 -21.19
CA SER A 132 -13.16 -24.71 -21.01
C SER A 132 -13.60 -25.08 -19.59
N ARG A 133 -12.68 -25.53 -18.72
CA ARG A 133 -12.99 -25.95 -17.34
C ARG A 133 -12.87 -24.84 -16.28
N GLY A 134 -12.25 -23.71 -16.59
CA GLY A 134 -12.00 -22.61 -15.65
C GLY A 134 -13.12 -21.56 -15.50
N GLY A 135 -14.24 -21.71 -16.21
CA GLY A 135 -15.28 -20.67 -16.34
C GLY A 135 -16.49 -20.80 -15.39
N SER A 136 -16.55 -21.81 -14.53
CA SER A 136 -17.61 -21.87 -13.51
C SER A 136 -17.21 -20.98 -12.33
N PRO A 137 -17.93 -19.88 -12.03
CA PRO A 137 -17.67 -19.12 -10.83
C PRO A 137 -17.76 -20.08 -9.63
N PRO A 138 -16.82 -20.04 -8.67
CA PRO A 138 -16.91 -20.91 -7.51
C PRO A 138 -18.26 -20.69 -6.86
N LYS A 139 -19.05 -21.77 -6.68
CA LYS A 139 -20.32 -21.74 -5.94
C LYS A 139 -20.07 -20.92 -4.67
N GLN A 140 -20.78 -19.80 -4.52
CA GLN A 140 -20.83 -19.05 -3.27
C GLN A 140 -21.22 -20.03 -2.17
N ARG A 141 -20.24 -20.50 -1.42
CA ARG A 141 -20.47 -21.24 -0.20
C ARG A 141 -21.07 -20.20 0.74
N ARG A 142 -22.38 -20.26 0.97
CA ARG A 142 -23.10 -19.40 1.90
C ARG A 142 -22.39 -19.52 3.24
N THR A 143 -21.54 -18.55 3.56
CA THR A 143 -20.87 -18.46 4.86
C THR A 143 -21.96 -18.18 5.87
N GLN A 144 -22.37 -19.21 6.59
CA GLN A 144 -23.11 -19.05 7.83
C GLN A 144 -22.26 -18.18 8.76
N SER A 145 -22.93 -17.22 9.38
CA SER A 145 -22.39 -16.22 10.32
C SER A 145 -21.30 -16.80 11.23
N LEU A 146 -20.06 -16.34 11.06
CA LEU A 146 -19.03 -16.47 12.08
C LEU A 146 -19.37 -15.50 13.20
N GLN A 147 -19.69 -16.06 14.35
CA GLN A 147 -19.94 -15.33 15.59
C GLN A 147 -18.71 -14.48 15.97
N PRO A 148 -18.91 -13.31 16.61
CA PRO A 148 -17.81 -12.52 17.14
C PRO A 148 -17.30 -13.18 18.43
N VAL A 149 -16.14 -13.85 18.36
CA VAL A 149 -15.41 -14.24 19.58
C VAL A 149 -14.66 -13.02 20.07
N VAL A 150 -15.26 -12.40 21.08
CA VAL A 150 -14.68 -11.41 21.98
C VAL A 150 -13.53 -12.05 22.75
N SER A 151 -12.31 -11.58 22.50
CA SER A 151 -11.24 -11.63 23.49
C SER A 151 -10.18 -10.57 23.13
N SER A 152 -10.23 -9.50 23.91
CA SER A 152 -9.30 -8.38 23.96
C SER A 152 -8.05 -8.78 24.80
N PRO A 153 -7.12 -7.86 25.12
CA PRO A 153 -5.80 -7.77 24.51
C PRO A 153 -4.68 -8.10 25.51
N GLN A 154 -3.47 -8.50 25.06
CA GLN A 154 -2.24 -8.13 25.77
C GLN A 154 -0.94 -8.50 25.03
N GLN A 155 -0.02 -7.54 25.16
CA GLN A 155 1.44 -7.69 25.23
C GLN A 155 2.27 -7.82 23.94
N SER A 156 2.90 -6.68 23.64
CA SER A 156 4.34 -6.51 23.42
C SER A 156 5.06 -7.47 22.50
N ILE A 157 5.51 -6.95 21.36
CA ILE A 157 6.96 -6.96 21.06
C ILE A 157 7.31 -5.82 20.10
N LEU A 158 7.97 -4.81 20.67
CA LEU A 158 8.97 -4.03 19.94
C LEU A 158 10.10 -4.99 19.59
N GLN A 159 10.28 -5.31 18.32
CA GLN A 159 11.58 -5.69 17.78
C GLN A 159 11.92 -4.77 16.63
N HIS A 160 12.91 -3.93 16.90
CA HIS A 160 13.53 -3.01 15.96
C HIS A 160 14.15 -3.79 14.81
N SER A 161 13.61 -3.62 13.61
CA SER A 161 14.32 -4.01 12.39
C SER A 161 15.40 -2.96 12.10
N PRO A 162 16.66 -3.35 11.91
CA PRO A 162 17.71 -2.39 11.58
C PRO A 162 17.43 -1.79 10.20
N HIS A 163 17.39 -0.46 10.20
CA HIS A 163 17.33 0.40 9.05
C HIS A 163 18.47 0.06 8.08
N HIS A 164 18.16 -0.55 6.93
CA HIS A 164 19.12 -0.64 5.84
C HIS A 164 19.29 0.74 5.21
N GLN A 165 20.29 1.48 5.68
CA GLN A 165 20.81 2.61 4.93
C GLN A 165 21.39 2.09 3.60
N PRO A 166 20.94 2.62 2.44
CA PRO A 166 21.60 2.34 1.17
C PRO A 166 22.97 3.03 1.16
N GLN A 167 24.04 2.26 0.99
CA GLN A 167 25.37 2.82 0.71
C GLN A 167 25.37 3.53 -0.65
N PRO A 168 25.89 4.76 -0.74
CA PRO A 168 26.05 5.46 -2.02
C PRO A 168 27.07 4.74 -2.90
N ARG A 169 26.71 4.46 -4.15
CA ARG A 169 27.62 3.92 -5.17
C ARG A 169 28.67 4.98 -5.54
N PRO A 170 29.96 4.64 -5.59
CA PRO A 170 30.99 5.56 -6.08
C PRO A 170 30.76 5.86 -7.57
N TRP A 171 30.83 7.14 -7.93
CA TRP A 171 30.75 7.58 -9.32
C TRP A 171 32.00 7.15 -10.10
N PRO A 172 31.88 6.83 -11.39
CA PRO A 172 33.03 6.56 -12.24
C PRO A 172 33.86 7.84 -12.37
N ARG A 173 35.17 7.72 -12.17
CA ARG A 173 36.11 8.82 -12.42
C ARG A 173 36.48 8.84 -13.92
N PRO A 174 36.66 10.02 -14.52
CA PRO A 174 37.18 10.17 -15.88
C PRO A 174 38.64 9.74 -15.98
#